data_AF-A0A2R7T2X1-F1
#
_entry.id   AF-A0A2R7T2X1-F1
#
_cell.length_a   1.000
_cell.length_b   1.000
_cell.length_c   1.000
_cell.angle_alpha   90.00
_cell.angle_beta   90.00
_cell.angle_gamma   90.00
#
_symmetry.space_group_name_H-M   'P 1'
#
loop_
_entity.id
_entity.type
_entity.pdbx_description
1 polymer ?
#
loop_
_entity_poly.entity_id
_entity_poly.type
_entity_poly.pdbx_seq_one_letter_code
_entity_poly.pdbx_strand_id
1 'polypeptide(L)' 'PTAWRAGDKTGTAMAPSMADKLNDVAIAWPDAQQAVVIAAYYDAPGRTGRMRDEDQAVLAEVGRIAAAWWQGLPRR' A
#
# COMPACT_ATOMS: atom_id res chain seq x y z
N PRO A 1 6.52 4.51 -8.23
CA PRO A 1 6.99 4.76 -9.61
C PRO A 1 7.64 3.51 -10.17
N THR A 2 7.52 3.22 -11.47
CA THR A 2 8.05 1.97 -12.07
C THR A 2 9.57 1.84 -11.99
N ALA A 3 10.30 2.96 -11.89
CA ALA A 3 11.75 2.96 -11.74
C ALA A 3 12.24 2.64 -10.32
N TRP A 4 11.36 2.64 -9.32
CA TRP A 4 11.75 2.35 -7.94
C TRP A 4 11.84 0.85 -7.74
N ARG A 5 12.93 0.42 -7.11
CA ARG A 5 13.00 -0.94 -6.57
C ARG A 5 12.12 -1.00 -5.33
N ALA A 6 11.31 -2.04 -5.20
CA ALA A 6 10.45 -2.23 -4.03
C ALA A 6 10.34 -3.72 -3.68
N GLY A 7 10.04 -3.99 -2.41
CA GLY A 7 9.58 -5.28 -1.93
C GLY A 7 8.44 -5.07 -0.95
N ASP A 8 7.44 -5.95 -1.00
CA ASP A 8 6.21 -5.81 -0.24
C ASP A 8 5.72 -7.15 0.32
N LYS A 9 4.79 -7.06 1.27
CA LYS A 9 4.02 -8.19 1.77
C LYS A 9 2.57 -7.78 1.96
N THR A 10 1.73 -8.41 1.14
CA THR A 10 0.28 -8.29 1.25
C THR A 10 -0.30 -9.10 2.41
N GLY A 11 -1.45 -8.68 2.91
CA GLY A 11 -2.26 -9.43 3.86
C GLY A 11 -3.74 -9.29 3.56
N THR A 12 -4.51 -10.32 3.87
CA THR A 12 -5.95 -10.36 3.61
C THR A 12 -6.66 -11.17 4.69
N ALA A 13 -7.75 -10.62 5.22
CA ALA A 13 -8.62 -11.32 6.16
C ALA A 13 -10.09 -11.11 5.77
N MET A 14 -10.83 -12.20 5.64
CA MET A 14 -12.24 -12.21 5.16
C MET A 14 -13.10 -13.22 5.95
N ALA A 15 -12.91 -13.30 7.27
CA ALA A 15 -13.68 -14.23 8.11
C ALA A 15 -15.18 -13.83 8.17
N PRO A 16 -16.11 -14.77 8.41
CA PRO A 16 -17.55 -14.48 8.39
C PRO A 16 -18.03 -13.37 9.32
N SER A 17 -17.32 -13.14 10.43
CA SER A 17 -17.69 -12.19 11.49
C SER A 17 -16.98 -10.83 11.38
N MET A 18 -16.34 -10.53 10.25
CA MET A 18 -15.60 -9.28 10.06
C MET A 18 -15.81 -8.71 8.66
N ALA A 19 -15.66 -7.39 8.55
CA ALA A 19 -15.47 -6.76 7.25
C ALA A 19 -14.17 -7.25 6.60
N ASP A 20 -14.09 -7.19 5.28
CA ASP A 20 -12.89 -7.58 4.56
C ASP A 20 -11.76 -6.60 4.94
N LYS A 21 -10.60 -7.13 5.30
CA LYS A 21 -9.41 -6.35 5.63
C LYS A 21 -8.30 -6.67 4.66
N LEU A 22 -7.68 -5.62 4.14
CA LEU A 22 -6.59 -5.71 3.19
C LEU A 22 -5.44 -4.88 3.73
N ASN A 23 -4.22 -5.37 3.60
CA ASN A 23 -3.04 -4.59 3.94
C ASN A 23 -1.92 -4.86 2.97
N ASP A 24 -1.01 -3.90 2.95
CA ASP A 24 0.28 -4.03 2.29
C ASP A 24 1.35 -3.30 3.10
N VAL A 25 2.45 -3.98 3.37
CA VAL A 25 3.63 -3.41 4.04
C VAL A 25 4.79 -3.51 3.09
N ALA A 26 5.32 -2.35 2.69
CA ALA A 26 6.31 -2.23 1.63
C ALA A 26 7.53 -1.41 2.06
N ILE A 27 8.66 -1.74 1.45
CA ILE A 27 9.85 -0.91 1.41
C ILE A 27 10.18 -0.59 -0.04
N ALA A 28 10.38 0.69 -0.35
CA ALA A 28 10.74 1.17 -1.67
C ALA A 28 12.02 2.01 -1.60
N TRP A 29 12.84 1.91 -2.64
CA TRP A 29 14.09 2.67 -2.82
C TRP A 29 13.95 3.63 -3.99
N PRO A 30 13.65 4.93 -3.73
CA PRO A 30 13.59 5.96 -4.76
C PRO A 30 14.94 6.24 -5.42
N ASP A 31 16.02 6.05 -4.65
CA ASP A 31 17.41 6.19 -5.06
C ASP A 31 18.29 5.19 -4.29
N ALA A 32 19.61 5.29 -4.47
CA ALA A 32 20.59 4.37 -3.86
C ALA A 32 20.85 4.62 -2.36
N GLN A 33 20.43 5.76 -1.83
CA GLN A 33 20.82 6.24 -0.49
C GLN A 33 19.67 6.16 0.51
N GLN A 34 18.42 6.26 0.02
CA GLN A 34 17.25 6.41 0.87
C GLN A 34 16.20 5.35 0.59
N ALA A 35 15.47 4.99 1.64
CA ALA A 35 14.34 4.07 1.57
C ALA A 35 13.09 4.74 2.17
N VAL A 36 11.94 4.41 1.59
CA VAL A 36 10.62 4.78 2.09
C VAL A 36 9.94 3.50 2.55
N VAL A 37 9.51 3.45 3.81
CA VAL A 37 8.73 2.35 4.37
C VAL A 37 7.28 2.78 4.43
N ILE A 38 6.39 1.93 3.92
CA ILE A 38 4.95 2.19 3.79
C ILE A 38 4.21 1.05 4.48
N ALA A 39 3.26 1.40 5.35
CA ALA A 39 2.36 0.43 5.96
C ALA A 39 0.93 0.90 5.74
N ALA A 40 0.18 0.17 4.93
CA ALA A 40 -1.19 0.50 4.55
C ALA A 40 -2.13 -0.59 5.07
N TYR A 41 -3.14 -0.17 5.82
CA TYR A 41 -4.21 -1.05 6.31
C TYR A 41 -5.55 -0.46 5.89
N TYR A 42 -6.37 -1.27 5.25
CA TYR A 42 -7.67 -0.89 4.75
C TYR A 42 -8.75 -1.81 5.31
N ASP A 43 -9.72 -1.19 5.98
CA ASP A 43 -10.95 -1.82 6.44
C ASP A 43 -12.04 -1.51 5.41
N ALA A 44 -12.48 -2.53 4.67
CA ALA A 44 -13.54 -2.36 3.69
C ALA A 44 -14.88 -2.01 4.37
N PRO A 45 -15.82 -1.36 3.67
CA PRO A 45 -17.11 -0.95 4.25
C PRO A 45 -18.01 -2.12 4.69
N GLY A 46 -17.67 -3.34 4.30
CA GLY A 46 -18.43 -4.53 4.64
C GLY A 46 -17.69 -5.81 4.25
N ARG A 47 -18.40 -6.93 4.37
CA ARG A 47 -17.91 -8.24 3.95
C ARG A 47 -18.42 -8.57 2.57
N THR A 48 -17.50 -8.85 1.65
CA THR A 48 -17.82 -9.33 0.30
C THR A 48 -17.37 -10.78 0.10
N GLY A 49 -16.45 -11.26 0.97
CA GLY A 49 -15.97 -12.64 0.93
C GLY A 49 -15.08 -12.95 -0.27
N ARG A 50 -14.68 -11.92 -1.02
CA ARG A 50 -13.72 -12.00 -2.12
C ARG A 50 -12.85 -10.75 -2.11
N MET A 51 -11.66 -10.87 -2.67
CA MET A 51 -10.87 -9.68 -2.97
C MET A 51 -11.54 -8.88 -4.10
N ARG A 52 -11.63 -7.57 -3.95
CA ARG A 52 -12.17 -6.66 -4.97
C ARG A 52 -11.07 -5.72 -5.45
N ASP A 53 -11.05 -5.48 -6.75
CA ASP A 53 -10.07 -4.59 -7.38
C ASP A 53 -10.19 -3.16 -6.85
N GLU A 54 -11.40 -2.70 -6.54
CA GLU A 54 -11.65 -1.37 -5.94
C GLU A 54 -11.03 -1.22 -4.54
N ASP A 55 -11.01 -2.29 -3.73
CA ASP A 55 -10.39 -2.28 -2.41
C ASP A 55 -8.84 -2.32 -2.54
N GLN A 56 -8.33 -3.11 -3.48
CA GLN A 56 -6.90 -3.15 -3.81
C GLN A 56 -6.41 -1.81 -4.37
N ALA A 57 -7.25 -1.10 -5.13
CA ALA A 57 -6.94 0.21 -5.67
C ALA A 57 -6.71 1.25 -4.56
N VAL A 58 -7.31 1.09 -3.38
CA VAL A 58 -7.03 1.95 -2.21
C VAL A 58 -5.58 1.79 -1.76
N LEU A 59 -5.08 0.55 -1.65
CA LEU A 59 -3.67 0.30 -1.27
C LEU A 59 -2.71 0.83 -2.34
N ALA A 60 -3.05 0.65 -3.62
CA ALA A 60 -2.28 1.22 -4.72
C ALA A 60 -2.22 2.76 -4.67
N GLU A 61 -3.32 3.41 -4.26
CA GLU A 61 -3.37 4.86 -4.08
C GLU A 61 -2.47 5.33 -2.93
N VAL A 62 -2.41 4.59 -1.82
CA VAL A 62 -1.45 4.88 -0.74
C VAL A 62 -0.02 4.89 -1.27
N GLY A 63 0.34 3.93 -2.13
CA GLY A 63 1.65 3.91 -2.79
C GLY A 63 1.91 5.15 -3.67
N ARG A 64 0.90 5.65 -4.39
CA ARG A 64 1.00 6.89 -5.19
C ARG A 64 1.17 8.12 -4.30
N ILE A 65 0.41 8.22 -3.21
CA ILE A 65 0.53 9.31 -2.24
C ILE A 65 1.92 9.33 -1.60
N ALA A 66 2.42 8.17 -1.15
CA ALA A 66 3.76 8.06 -0.57
C ALA A 66 4.86 8.47 -1.56
N ALA A 67 4.72 8.08 -2.83
CA ALA A 67 5.66 8.46 -3.87
C ALA A 67 5.64 9.97 -4.16
N ALA A 68 4.44 10.57 -4.25
CA ALA A 68 4.28 12.00 -4.45
C ALA A 68 4.85 12.80 -3.28
N TRP A 69 4.58 12.36 -2.04
CA TRP A 69 5.16 12.95 -0.83
C TRP A 69 6.69 12.95 -0.89
N TRP A 70 7.30 11.81 -1.20
CA TRP A 70 8.76 11.69 -1.32
C TRP A 70 9.34 12.66 -2.36
N GLN A 71 8.71 12.75 -3.54
CA GLN A 71 9.16 13.61 -4.63
C GLN A 71 9.05 15.10 -4.29
N GLY A 72 8.14 15.46 -3.38
CA GLY A 72 7.96 16.82 -2.87
C GLY A 72 8.93 17.23 -1.76
N LEU A 73 9.74 16.30 -1.23
CA LEU A 73 10.73 16.64 -0.21
C LEU A 73 11.87 17.49 -0.80
N PRO A 74 12.42 18.46 -0.04
CA PRO A 74 13.62 19.17 -0.46
C PRO A 74 14.78 18.19 -0.66
N ARG A 75 15.43 18.20 -1.83
CA ARG A 75 16.64 17.41 -2.03
C ARG A 75 17.79 18.05 -1.24
N ARG A 76 18.48 17.24 -0.44
CA ARG A 76 19.71 17.63 0.25
C ARG A 76 20.90 17.57 -0.70
#